data_AF-A0A9E3N9C3-F1
#
_entry.id   AF-A0A9E3N9C3-F1
#
_cell.length_a   1.000
_cell.length_b   1.000
_cell.length_c   1.000
_cell.angle_alpha   90.00
_cell.angle_beta   90.00
_cell.angle_gamma   90.00
#
_symmetry.space_group_name_H-M   'P 1'
#
loop_
_entity.id
_entity.type
_entity.pdbx_description
1 polymer ?
#
loop_
_entity_poly.entity_id
_entity_poly.type
_entity_poly.pdbx_seq_one_letter_code
_entity_poly.pdbx_strand_id
1 'polypeptide(L)'
;TVSAKMLSDYPAFVRLYDLLIEGDEDLRELSWTARRARLEAFAARLDPARFDVSAVIEAQDFEALAETRAGARDAAIEGVMLKRRDSPYVAGRRTGLWYKWKRDPLTVDCVMMYAQRGHGKRSSFYSDYTFGCWSEEGELLPVAKAYSGFTDEELKWLDSFVRNNTVNRFGPVREVEKTLVIELAFDSIHESRRHKSGVAMRFPRIARIRKDKPAEEADTIAGLKKLIV
;
A
#
# COMPACT_ATOMS: atom_id res chain seq x y z
N THR A 1 12.56 17.70 -12.29
CA THR A 1 11.63 18.81 -12.61
C THR A 1 10.50 18.26 -13.47
N VAL A 2 9.26 18.64 -13.19
CA VAL A 2 8.08 18.20 -13.95
C VAL A 2 8.06 18.95 -15.29
N SER A 3 7.85 18.25 -16.41
CA SER A 3 7.84 18.88 -17.74
C SER A 3 6.47 19.50 -18.07
N ALA A 4 6.44 20.48 -18.98
CA ALA A 4 5.19 21.07 -19.45
C ALA A 4 4.24 20.03 -20.07
N LYS A 5 4.80 19.06 -20.81
CA LYS A 5 4.06 17.91 -21.33
C LYS A 5 3.41 17.09 -20.22
N MET A 6 4.14 16.81 -19.13
CA MET A 6 3.61 16.05 -18.00
C MET A 6 2.49 16.80 -17.28
N LEU A 7 2.61 18.13 -17.12
CA LEU A 7 1.53 18.97 -16.55
C LEU A 7 0.27 18.96 -17.42
N SER A 8 0.44 18.93 -18.75
CA SER A 8 -0.68 18.87 -19.70
C SER A 8 -1.32 17.49 -19.75
N ASP A 9 -0.51 16.42 -19.77
CA ASP A 9 -0.98 15.04 -19.90
C ASP A 9 -1.59 14.53 -18.58
N TYR A 10 -1.14 15.05 -17.43
CA TYR A 10 -1.52 14.62 -16.08
C TYR A 10 -1.76 15.80 -15.14
N PRO A 11 -2.83 16.59 -15.35
CA PRO A 11 -3.14 17.72 -14.49
C PRO A 11 -3.44 17.24 -13.06
N ALA A 12 -2.92 17.98 -12.08
CA ALA A 12 -3.24 17.73 -10.68
C ALA A 12 -4.60 18.32 -10.31
N PHE A 13 -5.31 17.64 -9.42
CA PHE A 13 -6.61 18.04 -8.92
C PHE A 13 -6.66 17.88 -7.40
N VAL A 14 -7.42 18.73 -6.70
CA VAL A 14 -7.55 18.69 -5.24
C VAL A 14 -8.96 18.29 -4.83
N ARG A 15 -9.08 17.09 -4.24
CA ARG A 15 -10.31 16.64 -3.60
C ARG A 15 -10.33 17.04 -2.13
N LEU A 16 -11.19 17.99 -1.80
CA LEU A 16 -11.37 18.48 -0.43
C LEU A 16 -12.22 17.51 0.38
N TYR A 17 -11.86 17.29 1.64
CA TYR A 17 -12.58 16.33 2.51
C TYR A 17 -12.90 16.85 3.92
N ASP A 18 -12.35 18.01 4.30
CA ASP A 18 -12.66 18.73 5.53
C ASP A 18 -12.24 20.21 5.40
N LEU A 19 -12.76 21.07 6.28
CA LEU A 19 -12.38 22.48 6.39
C LEU A 19 -12.08 22.76 7.87
N LEU A 20 -10.82 23.08 8.17
CA LEU A 20 -10.36 23.23 9.55
C LEU A 20 -10.34 24.68 10.02
N ILE A 21 -10.09 25.62 9.11
CA ILE A 21 -10.00 27.06 9.38
C ILE A 21 -10.66 27.76 8.20
N GLU A 22 -11.48 28.77 8.48
CA GLU A 22 -12.06 29.67 7.48
C GLU A 22 -11.83 31.13 7.88
N GLY A 23 -10.95 31.83 7.16
CA GLY A 23 -10.50 33.16 7.59
C GLY A 23 -9.81 33.09 8.94
N ASP A 24 -10.33 33.84 9.91
CA ASP A 24 -9.83 33.86 11.30
C ASP A 24 -10.55 32.86 12.22
N GLU A 25 -11.55 32.12 11.71
CA GLU A 25 -12.34 31.18 12.50
C GLU A 25 -11.72 29.77 12.50
N ASP A 26 -11.49 29.24 13.70
CA ASP A 26 -11.08 27.84 13.89
C ASP A 26 -12.31 26.93 13.99
N LEU A 27 -12.49 26.06 13.00
CA LEU A 27 -13.65 25.19 12.89
C LEU A 27 -13.42 23.83 13.56
N ARG A 28 -12.22 23.54 14.08
CA ARG A 28 -11.85 22.19 14.53
C ARG A 28 -12.73 21.66 15.67
N GLU A 29 -13.25 22.52 16.54
CA GLU A 29 -14.16 22.14 17.63
C GLU A 29 -15.58 21.83 17.15
N LEU A 30 -15.98 22.28 15.95
CA LEU A 30 -17.28 21.99 15.39
C LEU A 30 -17.40 20.50 15.03
N SER A 31 -18.63 19.97 15.03
CA SER A 31 -18.90 18.62 14.53
C SER A 31 -18.52 18.46 13.05
N TRP A 32 -18.21 17.23 12.62
CA TRP A 32 -17.92 16.95 11.21
C TRP A 32 -19.06 17.40 10.30
N THR A 33 -20.32 17.22 10.70
CA THR A 33 -21.48 17.69 9.92
C THR A 33 -21.46 19.21 9.71
N ALA A 34 -21.17 19.99 10.77
CA ALA A 34 -21.08 21.45 10.65
C ALA A 34 -19.89 21.87 9.78
N ARG A 35 -18.71 21.27 9.97
CA ARG A 35 -17.54 21.53 9.11
C ARG A 35 -17.78 21.14 7.66
N ARG A 36 -18.54 20.07 7.41
CA ARG A 36 -18.88 19.61 6.07
C ARG A 36 -19.74 20.63 5.32
N ALA A 37 -20.76 21.19 5.97
CA ALA A 37 -21.58 22.25 5.36
C ALA A 37 -20.73 23.49 5.02
N ARG A 38 -19.82 23.88 5.93
CA ARG A 38 -18.86 24.97 5.70
C ARG A 38 -17.93 24.67 4.52
N LEU A 39 -17.42 23.43 4.44
CA LEU A 39 -16.59 22.97 3.33
C LEU A 39 -17.30 23.07 1.98
N GLU A 40 -18.55 22.63 1.89
CA GLU A 40 -19.30 22.65 0.62
C GLU A 40 -19.57 24.08 0.15
N ALA A 41 -19.95 24.97 1.07
CA ALA A 41 -20.09 26.41 0.77
C ALA A 41 -18.76 27.07 0.38
N PHE A 42 -17.64 26.64 0.99
CA PHE A 42 -16.30 27.09 0.61
C PHE A 42 -15.91 26.61 -0.79
N ALA A 43 -16.09 25.32 -1.07
CA ALA A 43 -15.72 24.71 -2.33
C ALA A 43 -16.52 25.27 -3.52
N ALA A 44 -17.77 25.67 -3.32
CA ALA A 44 -18.60 26.32 -4.35
C ALA A 44 -18.00 27.63 -4.89
N ARG A 45 -17.03 28.24 -4.19
CA ARG A 45 -16.31 29.45 -4.62
C ARG A 45 -15.00 29.15 -5.36
N LEU A 46 -14.59 27.89 -5.46
CA LEU A 46 -13.34 27.47 -6.10
C LEU A 46 -13.57 27.08 -7.57
N ASP A 47 -12.49 27.00 -8.33
CA ASP A 47 -12.50 26.52 -9.71
C ASP A 47 -12.91 25.03 -9.77
N PRO A 48 -14.09 24.69 -10.32
CA PRO A 48 -14.57 23.31 -10.36
C PRO A 48 -13.74 22.40 -11.29
N ALA A 49 -12.92 22.96 -12.18
CA ALA A 49 -11.97 22.18 -12.98
C ALA A 49 -10.72 21.75 -12.19
N ARG A 50 -10.52 22.30 -10.98
CA ARG A 50 -9.33 22.03 -10.14
C ARG A 50 -9.66 21.51 -8.74
N PHE A 51 -10.88 21.73 -8.27
CA PHE A 51 -11.33 21.37 -6.93
C PHE A 51 -12.68 20.67 -6.95
N ASP A 52 -12.80 19.58 -6.17
CA ASP A 52 -14.09 18.96 -5.84
C ASP A 52 -14.13 18.67 -4.34
N VAL A 53 -15.29 18.20 -3.90
CA VAL A 53 -15.49 17.74 -2.54
C VAL A 53 -15.69 16.22 -2.58
N SER A 54 -15.04 15.49 -1.68
CA SER A 54 -15.21 14.05 -1.56
C SER A 54 -16.68 13.69 -1.35
N ALA A 55 -17.22 12.79 -2.16
CA ALA A 55 -18.61 12.36 -2.05
C ALA A 55 -18.91 11.72 -0.67
N VAL A 56 -20.10 12.00 -0.14
CA VAL A 56 -20.66 11.24 0.98
C VAL A 56 -21.31 10.00 0.40
N ILE A 57 -20.92 8.83 0.90
CA ILE A 57 -21.49 7.55 0.47
C ILE A 57 -22.66 7.25 1.40
N GLU A 58 -23.86 7.29 0.85
CA GLU A 58 -25.05 6.82 1.56
C GLU A 58 -25.14 5.30 1.44
N ALA A 59 -25.33 4.63 2.57
CA ALA A 59 -25.48 3.17 2.65
C ALA A 59 -26.56 2.85 3.68
N GLN A 60 -27.41 1.89 3.37
CA GLN A 60 -28.54 1.49 4.24
C GLN A 60 -28.03 0.83 5.53
N ASP A 61 -26.96 0.05 5.41
CA ASP A 61 -26.30 -0.66 6.50
C ASP A 61 -24.80 -0.87 6.18
N PHE A 62 -24.13 -1.60 7.06
CA PHE A 62 -22.71 -1.87 6.94
C PHE A 62 -22.38 -2.87 5.81
N GLU A 63 -23.31 -3.73 5.42
CA GLU A 63 -23.12 -4.74 4.37
C GLU A 63 -23.15 -4.08 2.99
N ALA A 64 -24.13 -3.23 2.73
CA ALA A 64 -24.20 -2.41 1.51
C ALA A 64 -22.95 -1.51 1.35
N LEU A 65 -22.43 -0.98 2.46
CA LEU A 65 -21.18 -0.20 2.44
C LEU A 65 -19.97 -1.09 2.13
N ALA A 66 -19.94 -2.33 2.61
CA ALA A 66 -18.89 -3.29 2.31
C ALA A 66 -18.86 -3.65 0.82
N GLU A 67 -20.02 -3.84 0.18
CA GLU A 67 -20.15 -4.06 -1.25
C GLU A 67 -19.64 -2.85 -2.06
N THR A 68 -20.04 -1.64 -1.67
CA THR A 68 -19.55 -0.39 -2.28
C THR A 68 -18.03 -0.27 -2.17
N ARG A 69 -17.46 -0.60 -1.01
CA ARG A 69 -16.00 -0.62 -0.78
C ARG A 69 -15.31 -1.66 -1.68
N ALA A 70 -15.91 -2.85 -1.85
CA ALA A 70 -15.34 -3.92 -2.67
C ALA A 70 -15.31 -3.57 -4.16
N GLY A 71 -16.37 -2.92 -4.67
CA GLY A 71 -16.47 -2.47 -6.07
C GLY A 71 -15.57 -1.28 -6.45
N ALA A 72 -14.96 -0.60 -5.47
CA ALA A 72 -14.14 0.59 -5.71
C ALA A 72 -12.78 0.33 -6.40
N ARG A 73 -12.46 -0.92 -6.76
CA ARG A 73 -11.16 -1.30 -7.34
C ARG A 73 -10.92 -0.66 -8.71
N ASP A 74 -11.97 -0.47 -9.49
CA ASP A 74 -11.91 0.06 -10.87
C ASP A 74 -11.64 1.57 -10.94
N ALA A 75 -11.85 2.30 -9.83
CA ALA A 75 -11.75 3.76 -9.78
C ALA A 75 -10.42 4.29 -9.19
N ALA A 76 -9.41 3.43 -9.04
CA ALA A 76 -8.16 3.74 -8.30
C ALA A 76 -8.38 4.19 -6.84
N ILE A 77 -9.52 3.81 -6.23
CA ILE A 77 -9.88 4.13 -4.86
C ILE A 77 -9.36 3.04 -3.90
N GLU A 78 -8.68 3.45 -2.83
CA GLU A 78 -8.10 2.52 -1.84
C GLU A 78 -9.13 1.93 -0.86
N GLY A 79 -10.30 2.54 -0.74
CA GLY A 79 -11.38 2.18 0.18
C GLY A 79 -12.22 3.38 0.59
N VAL A 80 -12.87 3.30 1.76
CA VAL A 80 -13.76 4.35 2.28
C VAL A 80 -13.22 4.97 3.57
N MET A 81 -13.52 6.26 3.77
CA MET A 81 -13.26 6.97 5.02
C MET A 81 -14.54 7.01 5.85
N LEU A 82 -14.54 6.35 7.01
CA LEU A 82 -15.61 6.47 7.98
C LEU A 82 -15.29 7.63 8.93
N LYS A 83 -16.19 8.61 9.01
CA LYS A 83 -16.06 9.77 9.91
C LYS A 83 -17.29 9.85 10.79
N ARG A 84 -17.06 9.94 12.10
CA ARG A 84 -18.13 10.11 13.08
C ARG A 84 -18.75 11.51 12.95
N ARG A 85 -20.05 11.59 12.67
CA ARG A 85 -20.75 12.84 12.25
C ARG A 85 -20.69 13.96 13.31
N ASP A 86 -20.79 13.61 14.58
CA ASP A 86 -20.75 14.52 15.74
C ASP A 86 -19.32 14.81 16.23
N SER A 87 -18.27 14.32 15.56
CA SER A 87 -16.90 14.46 16.06
C SER A 87 -16.23 15.80 15.72
N PRO A 88 -15.47 16.39 16.66
CA PRO A 88 -14.53 17.45 16.34
C PRO A 88 -13.34 16.91 15.53
N TYR A 89 -12.58 17.81 14.93
CA TYR A 89 -11.29 17.47 14.34
C TYR A 89 -10.22 17.45 15.44
N VAL A 90 -9.57 16.30 15.62
CA VAL A 90 -8.47 16.15 16.59
C VAL A 90 -7.18 15.83 15.84
N ALA A 91 -6.14 16.61 16.11
CA ALA A 91 -4.82 16.36 15.54
C ALA A 91 -4.24 15.02 16.02
N GLY A 92 -3.53 14.32 15.13
CA GLY A 92 -2.92 13.02 15.43
C GLY A 92 -3.81 11.82 15.07
N ARG A 93 -3.46 10.64 15.59
CA ARG A 93 -4.17 9.37 15.32
C ARG A 93 -5.08 9.03 16.51
N ARG A 94 -6.21 9.72 16.63
CA ARG A 94 -7.21 9.41 17.66
C ARG A 94 -8.16 8.32 17.17
N THR A 95 -8.15 7.18 17.86
CA THR A 95 -9.02 6.04 17.56
C THR A 95 -10.50 6.42 17.71
N GLY A 96 -11.35 5.89 16.81
CA GLY A 96 -12.81 5.94 16.92
C GLY A 96 -13.50 7.19 16.32
N LEU A 97 -12.75 8.23 15.95
CA LEU A 97 -13.35 9.38 15.27
C LEU A 97 -13.36 9.17 13.75
N TRP A 98 -12.18 8.87 13.19
CA TRP A 98 -11.98 8.66 11.77
C TRP A 98 -11.33 7.30 11.55
N TYR A 99 -11.82 6.56 10.57
CA TYR A 99 -11.32 5.23 10.26
C TYR A 99 -11.16 5.06 8.74
N LYS A 100 -9.96 4.62 8.35
CA LYS A 100 -9.62 4.26 6.97
C LYS A 100 -10.02 2.82 6.76
N TRP A 101 -11.20 2.58 6.20
CA TRP A 101 -11.64 1.23 5.85
C TRP A 101 -11.17 0.90 4.44
N LYS A 102 -9.90 0.46 4.35
CA LYS A 102 -9.27 0.06 3.10
C LYS A 102 -9.87 -1.24 2.56
N ARG A 103 -9.75 -1.44 1.25
CA ARG A 103 -9.98 -2.74 0.62
C ARG A 103 -8.98 -3.78 1.12
N ASP A 104 -9.33 -5.05 0.95
CA ASP A 104 -8.42 -6.14 1.29
C ASP A 104 -7.21 -6.15 0.34
N PRO A 105 -6.00 -6.36 0.87
CA PRO A 105 -4.79 -6.37 0.05
C PRO A 105 -4.85 -7.53 -0.95
N LEU A 106 -4.16 -7.36 -2.07
CA LEU A 106 -3.83 -8.50 -2.92
C LEU A 106 -2.71 -9.29 -2.24
N THR A 107 -2.66 -10.60 -2.49
CA THR A 107 -1.58 -11.46 -2.02
C THR A 107 -0.86 -12.16 -3.18
N VAL A 108 0.39 -12.51 -2.95
CA VAL A 108 1.23 -13.28 -3.88
C VAL A 108 2.26 -14.07 -3.08
N ASP A 109 2.46 -15.34 -3.43
CA ASP A 109 3.51 -16.17 -2.89
C ASP A 109 4.81 -15.97 -3.69
N CYS A 110 5.83 -15.36 -3.08
CA CYS A 110 7.10 -15.08 -3.73
C CYS A 110 8.27 -15.79 -3.05
N VAL A 111 9.31 -16.10 -3.83
CA VAL A 111 10.54 -16.69 -3.29
C VAL A 111 11.48 -15.61 -2.77
N MET A 112 12.05 -15.79 -1.58
CA MET A 112 13.10 -14.91 -1.06
C MET A 112 14.39 -15.08 -1.88
N MET A 113 14.86 -13.99 -2.48
CA MET A 113 16.07 -14.00 -3.31
C MET A 113 17.28 -13.44 -2.57
N TYR A 114 17.09 -12.29 -1.94
CA TYR A 114 18.16 -11.53 -1.32
C TYR A 114 17.71 -10.91 -0.01
N ALA A 115 18.66 -10.67 0.88
CA ALA A 115 18.43 -10.00 2.15
C ALA A 115 19.54 -8.99 2.44
N GLN A 116 19.18 -7.87 3.07
CA GLN A 116 20.08 -6.83 3.53
C GLN A 116 19.79 -6.50 5.00
N ARG A 117 20.84 -6.08 5.72
CA ARG A 117 20.69 -5.60 7.09
C ARG A 117 19.81 -4.35 7.14
N GLY A 118 18.96 -4.29 8.16
CA GLY A 118 18.12 -3.13 8.41
C GLY A 118 18.93 -1.92 8.87
N HIS A 119 18.21 -0.85 9.17
CA HIS A 119 18.77 0.38 9.72
C HIS A 119 18.23 0.64 11.13
N GLY A 120 18.92 1.50 11.90
CA GLY A 120 18.50 1.91 13.25
C GLY A 120 18.34 0.73 14.20
N LYS A 121 17.16 0.58 14.81
CA LYS A 121 16.84 -0.50 15.77
C LYS A 121 16.99 -1.91 15.20
N ARG A 122 16.98 -2.06 13.87
CA ARG A 122 17.11 -3.36 13.17
C ARG A 122 18.47 -3.58 12.51
N SER A 123 19.49 -2.78 12.85
CA SER A 123 20.82 -2.85 12.23
C SER A 123 21.53 -4.20 12.39
N SER A 124 21.22 -4.96 13.45
CA SER A 124 21.78 -6.29 13.71
C SER A 124 21.09 -7.42 12.94
N PHE A 125 19.92 -7.16 12.34
CA PHE A 125 19.09 -8.16 11.65
C PHE A 125 19.09 -7.93 10.15
N TYR A 126 19.10 -9.02 9.38
CA TYR A 126 18.58 -8.96 8.01
C TYR A 126 17.08 -8.68 8.09
N SER A 127 16.63 -7.59 7.49
CA SER A 127 15.23 -7.16 7.58
C SER A 127 14.70 -6.46 6.32
N ASP A 128 15.57 -6.22 5.33
CA ASP A 128 15.18 -5.77 3.99
C ASP A 128 15.34 -6.94 3.04
N TYR A 129 14.22 -7.45 2.51
CA TYR A 129 14.21 -8.63 1.66
C TYR A 129 13.80 -8.29 0.24
N THR A 130 14.41 -8.95 -0.74
CA THR A 130 14.02 -8.91 -2.14
C THR A 130 13.38 -10.24 -2.51
N PHE A 131 12.23 -10.17 -3.16
CA PHE A 131 11.41 -11.31 -3.52
C PHE A 131 11.24 -11.41 -5.03
N GLY A 132 11.18 -12.64 -5.52
CA GLY A 132 10.98 -12.94 -6.94
C GLY A 132 9.82 -13.88 -7.20
N CYS A 133 9.34 -13.82 -8.45
CA CYS A 133 8.37 -14.75 -9.03
C CYS A 133 8.99 -15.39 -10.27
N TRP A 134 8.49 -16.57 -10.64
CA TRP A 134 8.98 -17.33 -11.79
C TRP A 134 8.52 -16.70 -13.12
N SER A 135 9.45 -16.56 -14.06
CA SER A 135 9.15 -16.24 -15.45
C SER A 135 8.71 -17.49 -16.22
N GLU A 136 8.25 -17.30 -17.46
CA GLU A 136 7.87 -18.41 -18.34
C GLU A 136 9.08 -19.28 -18.72
N GLU A 137 10.27 -18.69 -18.74
CA GLU A 137 11.55 -19.34 -19.00
C GLU A 137 12.12 -20.07 -17.76
N GLY A 138 11.41 -20.05 -16.63
CA GLY A 138 11.88 -20.65 -15.37
C GLY A 138 12.94 -19.82 -14.64
N GLU A 139 13.11 -18.54 -15.00
CA GLU A 139 13.99 -17.64 -14.26
C GLU A 139 13.24 -16.99 -13.09
N LEU A 140 13.90 -16.90 -11.93
CA LEU A 140 13.35 -16.15 -10.81
C LEU A 140 13.71 -14.66 -10.95
N LEU A 141 12.72 -13.80 -11.19
CA LEU A 141 12.95 -12.36 -11.39
C LEU A 141 12.43 -11.53 -10.21
N PRO A 142 13.16 -10.48 -9.75
CA PRO A 142 12.70 -9.63 -8.66
C PRO A 142 11.38 -8.91 -8.99
N VAL A 143 10.42 -8.98 -8.08
CA VAL A 143 9.10 -8.32 -8.20
C VAL A 143 8.80 -7.37 -7.04
N ALA A 144 9.43 -7.59 -5.88
CA ALA A 144 9.14 -6.80 -4.68
C ALA A 144 10.35 -6.67 -3.76
N LYS A 145 10.34 -5.59 -2.96
CA LYS A 145 11.16 -5.47 -1.76
C LYS A 145 10.25 -5.18 -0.58
N ALA A 146 10.35 -5.97 0.48
CA ALA A 146 9.57 -5.75 1.70
C ALA A 146 10.46 -5.79 2.95
N TYR A 147 10.08 -4.98 3.94
CA TYR A 147 10.84 -4.74 5.16
C TYR A 147 9.95 -4.63 6.42
N SER A 148 8.68 -4.99 6.27
CA SER A 148 7.65 -4.90 7.31
C SER A 148 6.65 -6.04 7.17
N GLY A 149 5.73 -6.16 8.14
CA GLY A 149 4.67 -7.18 8.13
C GLY A 149 5.01 -8.47 8.89
N PHE A 150 6.03 -8.44 9.74
CA PHE A 150 6.43 -9.56 10.58
C PHE A 150 6.52 -9.12 12.04
N THR A 151 6.30 -10.09 12.93
CA THR A 151 6.54 -10.01 14.37
C THR A 151 8.05 -10.05 14.68
N ASP A 152 8.42 -9.73 15.92
CA ASP A 152 9.82 -9.83 16.36
C ASP A 152 10.33 -11.29 16.38
N GLU A 153 9.44 -12.26 16.59
CA GLU A 153 9.76 -13.69 16.51
C GLU A 153 10.05 -14.11 15.06
N GLU A 154 9.18 -13.73 14.13
CA GLU A 154 9.39 -13.98 12.71
C GLU A 154 10.65 -13.28 12.18
N LEU A 155 10.96 -12.07 12.65
CA LEU A 155 12.21 -11.38 12.29
C LEU A 155 13.43 -12.20 12.70
N LYS A 156 13.45 -12.73 13.92
CA LYS A 156 14.57 -13.58 14.40
C LYS A 156 14.68 -14.84 13.56
N TRP A 157 13.55 -15.48 13.24
CA TRP A 157 13.52 -16.68 12.42
C TRP A 157 14.06 -16.41 11.01
N LEU A 158 13.61 -15.32 10.36
CA LEU A 158 14.07 -14.93 9.03
C LEU A 158 15.57 -14.56 9.05
N ASP A 159 16.05 -13.88 10.08
CA ASP A 159 17.48 -13.59 10.23
C ASP A 159 18.32 -14.87 10.35
N SER A 160 17.86 -15.86 11.14
CA SER A 160 18.49 -17.18 11.22
C SER A 160 18.46 -17.91 9.87
N PHE A 161 17.34 -17.89 9.16
CA PHE A 161 17.24 -18.46 7.81
C PHE A 161 18.28 -17.84 6.87
N VAL A 162 18.35 -16.51 6.79
CA VAL A 162 19.30 -15.81 5.92
C VAL A 162 20.74 -16.19 6.24
N ARG A 163 21.11 -16.28 7.53
CA ARG A 163 22.47 -16.65 7.94
C ARG A 163 22.85 -18.07 7.57
N ASN A 164 21.91 -19.00 7.72
CA ASN A 164 22.17 -20.43 7.50
C ASN A 164 22.09 -20.83 6.03
N ASN A 165 21.40 -20.03 5.20
CA ASN A 165 21.14 -20.35 3.80
C ASN A 165 21.76 -19.31 2.84
N THR A 166 22.77 -18.56 3.26
CA THR A 166 23.48 -17.63 2.36
C THR A 166 24.34 -18.42 1.38
N VAL A 167 24.12 -18.24 0.07
CA VAL A 167 24.93 -18.86 -0.99
C VAL A 167 25.96 -17.91 -1.59
N ASN A 168 25.65 -16.60 -1.69
CA ASN A 168 26.58 -15.58 -2.18
C ASN A 168 26.49 -14.28 -1.36
N ARG A 169 27.55 -13.46 -1.48
CA ARG A 169 27.65 -12.16 -0.80
C ARG A 169 28.04 -11.06 -1.79
N PHE A 170 27.23 -10.00 -1.83
CA PHE A 170 27.48 -8.80 -2.64
C PHE A 170 27.49 -7.56 -1.74
N GLY A 171 28.64 -7.26 -1.15
CA GLY A 171 28.77 -6.21 -0.13
C GLY A 171 27.79 -6.42 1.04
N PRO A 172 26.84 -5.50 1.31
CA PRO A 172 25.86 -5.66 2.39
C PRO A 172 24.73 -6.65 2.06
N VAL A 173 24.58 -7.05 0.79
CA VAL A 173 23.52 -7.93 0.33
C VAL A 173 23.95 -9.40 0.48
N ARG A 174 23.04 -10.23 0.96
CA ARG A 174 23.16 -11.70 0.98
C ARG A 174 22.23 -12.26 -0.05
N GLU A 175 22.76 -13.15 -0.87
CA GLU A 175 21.96 -14.03 -1.68
C GLU A 175 21.68 -15.29 -0.88
N VAL A 176 20.41 -15.70 -0.81
CA VAL A 176 20.00 -16.92 -0.10
C VAL A 176 19.65 -18.05 -1.06
N GLU A 177 19.64 -19.28 -0.56
CA GLU A 177 19.02 -20.41 -1.25
C GLU A 177 17.57 -20.07 -1.61
N LYS A 178 17.18 -20.30 -2.86
CA LYS A 178 15.87 -19.91 -3.43
C LYS A 178 14.78 -20.90 -3.04
N THR A 179 14.70 -21.22 -1.75
CA THR A 179 13.84 -22.28 -1.20
C THR A 179 12.71 -21.73 -0.34
N LEU A 180 12.87 -20.53 0.23
CA LEU A 180 11.89 -19.95 1.14
C LEU A 180 10.83 -19.15 0.39
N VAL A 181 9.58 -19.61 0.49
CA VAL A 181 8.40 -18.89 -0.01
C VAL A 181 7.80 -18.02 1.08
N ILE A 182 7.47 -16.78 0.73
CA ILE A 182 6.82 -15.79 1.58
C ILE A 182 5.59 -15.26 0.86
N GLU A 183 4.45 -15.31 1.55
CA GLU A 183 3.23 -14.64 1.10
C GLU A 183 3.40 -13.14 1.37
N LEU A 184 3.30 -12.33 0.32
CA LEU A 184 3.33 -10.87 0.39
C LEU A 184 1.92 -10.31 0.20
N ALA A 185 1.54 -9.37 1.06
CA ALA A 185 0.36 -8.53 0.87
C ALA A 185 0.76 -7.19 0.23
N PHE A 186 -0.02 -6.70 -0.73
CA PHE A 186 0.26 -5.47 -1.46
C PHE A 186 -1.00 -4.74 -1.92
N ASP A 187 -0.86 -3.46 -2.28
CA ASP A 187 -2.00 -2.60 -2.61
C ASP A 187 -2.39 -2.67 -4.10
N SER A 188 -1.39 -2.61 -4.99
CA SER A 188 -1.55 -2.68 -6.44
C SER A 188 -0.26 -3.10 -7.13
N ILE A 189 -0.36 -3.49 -8.40
CA ILE A 189 0.77 -3.78 -9.28
C ILE A 189 0.58 -3.05 -10.61
N HIS A 190 1.68 -2.55 -11.18
CA HIS A 190 1.66 -1.78 -12.43
C HIS A 190 2.73 -2.28 -13.39
N GLU A 191 2.55 -2.03 -14.68
CA GLU A 191 3.58 -2.25 -15.68
C GLU A 191 4.83 -1.39 -15.39
N SER A 192 6.01 -1.96 -15.65
CA SER A 192 7.27 -1.26 -15.43
C SER A 192 8.31 -1.59 -16.48
N ARG A 193 8.78 -0.57 -17.21
CA ARG A 193 9.93 -0.68 -18.12
C ARG A 193 11.27 -0.68 -17.40
N ARG A 194 11.29 -0.39 -16.09
CA ARG A 194 12.52 -0.27 -15.29
C ARG A 194 12.96 -1.61 -14.68
N HIS A 195 12.02 -2.51 -14.42
CA HIS A 195 12.28 -3.78 -13.74
C HIS A 195 12.29 -4.92 -14.76
N LYS A 196 13.25 -5.84 -14.65
CA LYS A 196 13.37 -7.00 -15.57
C LYS A 196 12.10 -7.87 -15.59
N SER A 197 11.38 -7.94 -14.48
CA SER A 197 10.08 -8.65 -14.36
C SER A 197 8.93 -7.97 -15.11
N GLY A 198 9.12 -6.73 -15.60
CA GLY A 198 8.08 -5.97 -16.29
C GLY A 198 7.02 -5.38 -15.36
N VAL A 199 7.16 -5.51 -14.05
CA VAL A 199 6.16 -5.08 -13.06
C VAL A 199 6.77 -4.25 -11.93
N ALA A 200 5.94 -3.42 -11.30
CA ALA A 200 6.25 -2.67 -10.09
C ALA A 200 5.12 -2.85 -9.06
N MET A 201 5.43 -3.48 -7.93
CA MET A 201 4.49 -3.72 -6.84
C MET A 201 4.46 -2.55 -5.84
N ARG A 202 3.27 -2.10 -5.44
CA ARG A 202 3.10 -1.01 -4.46
C ARG A 202 2.80 -1.52 -3.06
N PHE A 203 3.53 -0.96 -2.10
CA PHE A 203 3.42 -1.24 -0.66
C PHE A 203 3.42 -2.73 -0.29
N PRO A 204 4.37 -3.54 -0.83
CA PRO A 204 4.53 -4.91 -0.38
C PRO A 204 4.92 -4.97 1.10
N ARG A 205 4.27 -5.87 1.82
CA ARG A 205 4.62 -6.27 3.18
C ARG A 205 4.52 -7.77 3.30
N ILE A 206 5.32 -8.35 4.19
CA ILE A 206 5.23 -9.77 4.51
C ILE A 206 3.86 -10.00 5.16
N ALA A 207 3.13 -10.99 4.67
CA ALA A 207 1.86 -11.43 5.24
C ALA A 207 2.06 -12.68 6.08
N ARG A 208 2.80 -13.66 5.54
CA ARG A 208 3.05 -14.95 6.20
C ARG A 208 4.26 -15.68 5.60
N ILE A 209 4.94 -16.47 6.45
CA ILE A 209 5.99 -17.39 6.02
C ILE A 209 5.34 -18.71 5.55
N ARG A 210 5.54 -19.11 4.29
CA ARG A 210 4.90 -20.29 3.67
C ARG A 210 5.79 -21.52 3.77
N LYS A 211 5.96 -22.04 5.00
CA LYS A 211 6.74 -23.28 5.26
C LYS A 211 6.10 -24.52 4.62
N ASP A 212 4.84 -24.41 4.25
CA ASP A 212 4.02 -25.43 3.60
C ASP A 212 4.21 -25.48 2.07
N LYS A 213 4.89 -24.49 1.47
CA LYS A 213 4.96 -24.34 0.01
C LYS A 213 6.40 -24.44 -0.51
N PRO A 214 6.71 -25.38 -1.43
CA PRO A 214 8.02 -25.43 -2.07
C PRO A 214 8.18 -24.27 -3.06
N ALA A 215 9.44 -23.92 -3.38
CA ALA A 215 9.74 -22.74 -4.19
C ALA A 215 9.21 -22.85 -5.62
N GLU A 216 9.20 -24.03 -6.22
CA GLU A 216 8.63 -24.26 -7.56
C GLU A 216 7.11 -23.98 -7.65
N GLU A 217 6.40 -23.99 -6.52
CA GLU A 217 4.97 -23.66 -6.45
C GLU A 217 4.68 -22.18 -6.13
N ALA A 218 5.72 -21.35 -6.02
CA ALA A 218 5.55 -19.91 -5.89
C ALA A 218 4.90 -19.30 -7.14
N ASP A 219 4.27 -18.14 -6.98
CA ASP A 219 3.53 -17.51 -8.07
C ASP A 219 4.44 -17.05 -9.22
N THR A 220 3.83 -16.93 -10.39
CA THR A 220 4.50 -16.54 -11.63
C THR A 220 4.29 -15.07 -11.96
N ILE A 221 5.21 -14.51 -12.76
CA ILE A 221 5.10 -13.15 -13.29
C ILE A 221 3.85 -13.02 -14.17
N ALA A 222 3.50 -14.07 -14.92
CA ALA A 222 2.27 -14.10 -15.71
C ALA A 222 1.02 -13.98 -14.82
N GLY A 223 0.99 -14.65 -13.66
CA GLY A 223 -0.06 -14.51 -12.66
C GLY A 223 -0.14 -13.07 -12.12
N LEU A 224 0.99 -12.48 -11.75
CA LEU A 224 1.06 -11.09 -11.30
C LEU A 224 0.55 -10.09 -12.34
N LYS A 225 0.85 -10.29 -13.63
CA LYS A 225 0.37 -9.40 -14.70
C LYS A 225 -1.15 -9.40 -14.85
N LYS A 226 -1.84 -10.49 -14.50
CA LYS A 226 -3.32 -10.55 -14.48
C LYS A 226 -3.94 -9.68 -13.39
N LEU A 227 -3.14 -9.21 -12.43
CA LEU A 227 -3.57 -8.33 -11.34
C LEU A 227 -3.33 -6.84 -11.61
N ILE A 228 -2.78 -6.50 -12.79
CA ILE A 228 -2.59 -5.11 -13.20
C ILE A 228 -3.97 -4.50 -13.47
N VAL A 229 -4.22 -3.35 -12.83
CA VAL A 229 -5.38 -2.49 -13.04
C VAL A 229 -4.92 -1.23 -13.74
#